data_AF-A0AAD1C6S2-F1
#
_entry.id   AF-A0AAD1C6S2-F1
#
_cell.length_a   1.000
_cell.length_b   1.000
_cell.length_c   1.000
_cell.angle_alpha   90.00
_cell.angle_beta   90.00
_cell.angle_gamma   90.00
#
_symmetry.space_group_name_H-M   'P 1'
#
loop_
_entity.id
_entity.type
_entity.pdbx_description
1 polymer ?
#
loop_
_entity_poly.entity_id
_entity_poly.type
_entity_poly.pdbx_seq_one_letter_code
_entity_poly.pdbx_strand_id
1 'polypeptide(L)'
;MLLFKTGEERRNREYEMSLVKALKNSYAGIEEIHISNPSYADIPSKSWGADVKFVFSDGKSVKHVLAYDKNTKEIRIGVYNDKDEEFKHILDSRRGQTKSRVKIKYSDSSEGKQ
;
A
#
# COMPACT_ATOMS: atom_id res chain seq x y z
N MET A 1 22.13 -9.05 -0.68
CA MET A 1 22.07 -8.14 -1.84
C MET A 1 20.77 -8.42 -2.57
N LEU A 2 19.82 -7.49 -2.60
CA LEU A 2 18.59 -7.62 -3.40
C LEU A 2 18.98 -7.44 -4.87
N LEU A 3 19.04 -8.53 -5.63
CA LEU A 3 19.20 -8.49 -7.09
C LEU A 3 17.85 -8.10 -7.70
N PHE A 4 17.60 -6.80 -7.86
CA PHE A 4 16.58 -6.35 -8.80
C PHE A 4 17.06 -6.74 -10.20
N LYS A 5 16.35 -7.66 -10.85
CA LYS A 5 16.68 -8.22 -12.17
C LYS A 5 16.42 -7.21 -13.29
N THR A 6 15.57 -6.20 -13.05
CA THR A 6 15.22 -5.16 -14.04
C THR A 6 15.10 -3.76 -13.42
N GLY A 7 15.18 -2.72 -14.26
CA GLY A 7 14.94 -1.33 -13.84
C GLY A 7 13.49 -1.07 -13.38
N GLU A 8 12.54 -1.84 -13.90
CA GLU A 8 11.14 -1.81 -13.47
C GLU A 8 10.98 -2.35 -12.05
N GLU A 9 11.62 -3.47 -11.71
CA GLU A 9 11.55 -4.03 -10.36
C GLU A 9 12.11 -3.06 -9.31
N ARG A 10 13.24 -2.41 -9.62
CA ARG A 10 13.80 -1.36 -8.76
C ARG A 10 12.83 -0.19 -8.59
N ARG A 11 12.23 0.27 -9.69
CA ARG A 11 11.24 1.35 -9.68
C ARG A 11 10.03 0.96 -8.84
N ASN A 12 9.46 -0.23 -9.03
CA ASN A 12 8.34 -0.75 -8.25
C ASN A 12 8.69 -0.78 -6.76
N ARG A 13 9.89 -1.23 -6.40
CA ARG A 13 10.32 -1.23 -5.00
C ARG A 13 10.30 0.18 -4.38
N GLU A 14 10.76 1.19 -5.11
CA GLU A 14 10.73 2.57 -4.63
C GLU A 14 9.30 3.06 -4.39
N TYR A 15 8.36 2.69 -5.26
CA TYR A 15 6.93 2.99 -5.07
C TYR A 15 6.38 2.27 -3.84
N GLU A 16 6.64 0.97 -3.69
CA GLU A 16 6.21 0.18 -2.54
C GLU A 16 6.71 0.77 -1.22
N MET A 17 8.01 1.09 -1.13
CA MET A 17 8.61 1.68 0.08
C MET A 17 8.00 3.04 0.42
N SER A 18 7.76 3.87 -0.60
CA SER A 18 7.16 5.20 -0.39
C SER A 18 5.69 5.09 -0.01
N LEU A 19 4.94 4.17 -0.62
CA LEU A 19 3.56 3.88 -0.27
C LEU A 19 3.46 3.40 1.18
N VAL A 20 4.28 2.43 1.60
CA VAL A 20 4.26 1.94 2.99
C VAL A 20 4.50 3.09 3.98
N LYS A 21 5.44 4.00 3.67
CA LYS A 21 5.67 5.19 4.50
C LYS A 21 4.44 6.10 4.57
N ALA A 22 3.78 6.35 3.44
CA ALA A 22 2.56 7.16 3.39
C ALA A 22 1.42 6.49 4.18
N LEU A 23 1.24 5.17 4.04
CA LEU A 23 0.23 4.39 4.75
C LEU A 23 0.44 4.41 6.26
N LYS A 24 1.67 4.18 6.73
CA LYS A 24 2.01 4.27 8.16
C LYS A 24 1.74 5.64 8.75
N ASN A 25 1.91 6.70 7.96
CA ASN A 25 1.66 8.07 8.40
C ASN A 25 0.17 8.47 8.34
N SER A 26 -0.65 7.69 7.63
CA SER A 26 -2.06 8.00 7.39
C SER A 26 -3.02 7.17 8.24
N TYR A 27 -2.62 5.94 8.59
CA TYR A 27 -3.44 5.01 9.39
C TYR A 27 -2.69 4.45 10.60
N ALA A 28 -3.39 4.36 11.72
CA ALA A 28 -2.91 3.86 13.00
C ALA A 28 -3.17 2.35 13.16
N GLY A 29 -2.38 1.72 14.02
CA GLY A 29 -2.56 0.32 14.41
C GLY A 29 -2.24 -0.69 13.30
N ILE A 30 -1.51 -0.30 12.25
CA ILE A 30 -1.07 -1.26 11.22
C ILE A 30 0.00 -2.18 11.83
N GLU A 31 -0.18 -3.49 11.67
CA GLU A 31 0.83 -4.49 12.02
C GLU A 31 1.54 -5.01 10.77
N GLU A 32 0.79 -5.28 9.70
CA GLU A 32 1.33 -5.79 8.44
C GLU A 32 0.73 -5.11 7.21
N ILE A 33 1.57 -4.95 6.18
CA ILE A 33 1.17 -4.50 4.84
C ILE A 33 1.68 -5.51 3.83
N HIS A 34 0.77 -6.07 3.02
CA HIS A 34 1.13 -6.98 1.94
C HIS A 34 0.78 -6.31 0.61
N ILE A 35 1.76 -6.23 -0.28
CA ILE A 35 1.64 -5.61 -1.60
C ILE A 35 1.75 -6.70 -2.66
N SER A 36 0.85 -6.67 -3.64
CA SER A 36 0.86 -7.60 -4.77
C SER A 36 0.38 -6.91 -6.04
N ASN A 37 0.65 -7.53 -7.20
CA ASN A 37 0.12 -7.11 -8.49
C ASN A 37 0.33 -5.62 -8.80
N PRO A 38 1.57 -5.08 -8.71
CA PRO A 38 1.83 -3.71 -9.10
C PRO A 38 1.54 -3.54 -10.59
N SER A 39 0.90 -2.43 -10.95
CA SER A 39 0.52 -2.10 -12.31
C SER A 39 0.73 -0.61 -12.58
N TYR A 40 1.25 -0.30 -13.76
CA TYR A 40 1.20 1.05 -14.30
C TYR A 40 -0.03 1.16 -15.20
N ALA A 41 -0.89 2.13 -14.93
CA ALA A 41 -1.89 2.54 -15.91
C ALA A 41 -1.24 3.53 -16.88
N ASP A 42 -1.21 3.18 -18.18
CA ASP A 42 -0.50 4.00 -19.17
C ASP A 42 -1.08 5.42 -19.31
N ILE A 43 -2.40 5.62 -19.23
CA ILE A 43 -3.10 6.94 -19.31
C ILE A 43 -4.51 6.78 -18.66
N PRO A 44 -5.12 7.75 -17.92
CA PRO A 44 -4.73 9.15 -17.68
C PRO A 44 -4.22 9.46 -16.26
N SER A 45 -4.04 8.47 -15.37
CA SER A 45 -3.78 8.78 -13.96
C SER A 45 -2.31 9.00 -13.59
N LYS A 46 -1.34 8.65 -14.46
CA LYS A 46 0.11 8.57 -14.12
C LYS A 46 0.41 7.85 -12.79
N SER A 47 -0.55 7.12 -12.25
CA SER A 47 -0.50 6.61 -10.88
C SER A 47 -0.12 5.15 -10.94
N TRP A 48 0.81 4.78 -10.08
CA TRP A 48 1.16 3.39 -9.86
C TRP A 48 0.07 2.74 -9.01
N GLY A 49 -0.46 1.61 -9.44
CA GLY A 49 -1.50 0.86 -8.73
C GLY A 49 -0.94 -0.42 -8.13
N ALA A 50 -1.48 -0.87 -7.00
CA ALA A 50 -1.21 -2.20 -6.47
C ALA A 50 -2.35 -2.71 -5.58
N ASP A 51 -2.48 -4.04 -5.51
CA ASP A 51 -3.27 -4.69 -4.48
C ASP A 51 -2.57 -4.52 -3.12
N VAL A 52 -3.27 -3.99 -2.13
CA VAL A 52 -2.75 -3.81 -0.78
C VAL A 52 -3.66 -4.45 0.24
N LYS A 53 -3.10 -5.34 1.06
CA LYS A 53 -3.76 -5.90 2.25
C LYS A 53 -3.15 -5.30 3.51
N PHE A 54 -4.02 -4.85 4.42
CA PHE A 54 -3.67 -4.43 5.78
C PHE A 54 -4.01 -5.55 6.75
N VAL A 55 -3.16 -5.71 7.76
CA VAL A 55 -3.48 -6.42 9.00
C VAL A 55 -3.26 -5.44 10.14
N PHE A 56 -4.30 -5.21 10.95
CA PHE A 56 -4.24 -4.29 12.08
C PHE A 56 -4.01 -5.04 13.39
N SER A 57 -3.55 -4.32 14.41
CA SER A 57 -3.23 -4.86 15.73
C SER A 57 -4.43 -5.47 16.48
N ASP A 58 -5.66 -5.19 16.04
CA ASP A 58 -6.89 -5.81 16.56
C ASP A 58 -7.31 -7.07 15.78
N GLY A 59 -6.44 -7.57 14.90
CA GLY A 59 -6.67 -8.75 14.08
C GLY A 59 -7.54 -8.51 12.85
N LYS A 60 -8.11 -7.31 12.66
CA LYS A 60 -8.88 -7.00 11.46
C LYS A 60 -7.96 -6.95 10.24
N SER A 61 -8.42 -7.52 9.12
CA SER A 61 -7.71 -7.42 7.85
C SER A 61 -8.63 -6.96 6.72
N VAL A 62 -8.08 -6.14 5.83
CA VAL A 62 -8.80 -5.61 4.67
C VAL A 62 -7.86 -5.58 3.47
N LYS A 63 -8.38 -5.82 2.27
CA LYS A 63 -7.61 -5.78 1.02
C LYS A 63 -8.34 -4.93 0.00
N HIS A 64 -7.61 -4.05 -0.69
CA HIS A 64 -8.14 -3.33 -1.85
C HIS A 64 -7.05 -2.86 -2.80
N VAL A 65 -7.44 -2.46 -4.01
CA VAL A 65 -6.55 -1.82 -4.98
C VAL A 65 -6.35 -0.36 -4.58
N LEU A 66 -5.09 0.06 -4.44
CA LEU A 66 -4.71 1.45 -4.20
C LEU A 66 -3.99 2.01 -5.41
N ALA A 67 -4.32 3.25 -5.79
CA ALA A 67 -3.50 4.06 -6.68
C ALA A 67 -2.64 5.03 -5.85
N TYR A 68 -1.37 5.17 -6.23
CA TYR A 68 -0.39 5.96 -5.50
C TYR A 68 0.44 6.83 -6.44
N ASP A 69 0.51 8.11 -6.11
CA ASP A 69 1.43 9.06 -6.73
C ASP A 69 2.62 9.28 -5.79
N LYS A 70 3.82 8.86 -6.21
CA LYS A 70 5.04 8.99 -5.38
C LYS A 70 5.48 10.45 -5.19
N ASN A 71 5.15 11.34 -6.13
CA ASN A 71 5.55 12.74 -6.10
C ASN A 71 4.69 13.54 -5.12
N THR A 72 3.37 13.41 -5.22
CA THR A 72 2.42 14.10 -4.31
C THR A 72 2.22 13.33 -3.01
N LYS A 73 2.58 12.04 -2.98
CA LYS A 73 2.31 11.08 -1.88
C LYS A 73 0.82 10.83 -1.65
N GLU A 74 -0.01 11.16 -2.63
CA GLU A 74 -1.45 10.92 -2.56
C GLU A 74 -1.76 9.43 -2.75
N ILE A 75 -2.62 8.92 -1.86
CA ILE A 75 -3.20 7.58 -1.95
C ILE A 75 -4.66 7.75 -2.37
N ARG A 76 -5.04 7.12 -3.48
CA ARG A 76 -6.40 7.14 -4.01
C ARG A 76 -7.00 5.74 -3.93
N ILE A 77 -8.23 5.70 -3.47
CA ILE A 77 -9.04 4.48 -3.36
C ILE A 77 -10.16 4.60 -4.39
N GLY A 78 -10.26 3.63 -5.30
CA GLY A 78 -11.42 3.53 -6.17
C GLY A 78 -12.62 3.05 -5.36
N VAL A 79 -13.73 3.77 -5.44
CA VAL A 79 -15.01 3.39 -4.82
C VAL A 79 -16.05 3.25 -5.92
N TYR A 80 -16.42 2.01 -6.23
CA TYR A 80 -17.36 1.66 -7.29
C TYR A 80 -18.51 0.77 -6.80
N ASN A 81 -18.37 0.15 -5.62
CA ASN A 81 -19.34 -0.75 -5.02
C ASN A 81 -19.28 -0.70 -3.48
N ASP A 82 -20.27 -1.32 -2.82
CA ASP A 82 -20.41 -1.34 -1.35
C ASP A 82 -19.18 -1.88 -0.60
N LYS A 83 -18.43 -2.83 -1.20
CA LYS A 83 -17.20 -3.36 -0.57
C LYS A 83 -16.08 -2.32 -0.55
N ASP A 84 -16.02 -1.49 -1.59
CA ASP A 84 -15.04 -0.40 -1.65
C ASP A 84 -15.38 0.70 -0.63
N GLU A 85 -16.68 0.95 -0.40
CA GLU A 85 -17.15 1.83 0.67
C GLU A 85 -16.81 1.29 2.05
N GLU A 86 -17.07 -0.01 2.30
CA GLU A 86 -16.72 -0.65 3.56
C GLU A 86 -15.21 -0.54 3.82
N PHE A 87 -14.38 -0.81 2.81
CA PHE A 87 -12.92 -0.65 2.90
C PHE A 87 -12.55 0.78 3.28
N LYS A 88 -13.13 1.79 2.62
CA LYS A 88 -12.88 3.20 2.92
C LYS A 88 -13.31 3.55 4.36
N HIS A 89 -14.47 3.09 4.81
CA HIS A 89 -14.93 3.30 6.19
C HIS A 89 -13.99 2.69 7.22
N ILE A 90 -13.42 1.52 6.94
CA ILE A 90 -12.46 0.87 7.83
C ILE A 90 -11.17 1.69 7.92
N LEU A 91 -10.67 2.23 6.81
CA LEU A 91 -9.49 3.08 6.83
C LEU A 91 -9.76 4.45 7.48
N ASP A 92 -10.92 5.05 7.22
CA ASP A 92 -11.30 6.33 7.83
C ASP A 92 -11.49 6.23 9.34
N SER A 93 -11.97 5.10 9.85
CA SER A 93 -12.04 4.86 11.32
C SER A 93 -10.67 4.62 11.97
N ARG A 94 -9.60 4.47 11.18
CA ARG A 94 -8.23 4.22 11.65
C ARG A 94 -7.27 5.34 11.30
N ARG A 95 -7.75 6.55 11.01
CA ARG A 95 -6.88 7.71 10.73
C ARG A 95 -5.92 7.97 11.90
N GLY A 96 -4.67 8.25 11.57
CA GLY A 96 -3.61 8.48 12.56
C GLY A 96 -2.29 7.87 12.12
N GLN A 97 -1.26 7.92 12.96
CA GLN A 97 0.06 7.41 12.60
C GLN A 97 0.38 6.10 13.33
N THR A 98 0.82 5.09 12.58
CA THR A 98 1.45 3.88 13.12
C THR A 98 2.92 4.16 13.46
N LYS A 99 3.23 4.25 14.75
CA LYS A 99 4.61 4.47 15.26
C LYS A 99 5.41 3.18 15.42
N SER A 100 4.74 2.04 15.55
CA SER A 100 5.37 0.72 15.64
C SER A 100 6.05 0.33 14.32
N ARG A 101 6.92 -0.69 14.41
CA ARG A 101 7.43 -1.38 13.22
C ARG A 101 6.32 -2.18 12.57
N VAL A 102 6.20 -2.08 11.26
CA VAL A 102 5.23 -2.78 10.42
C VAL A 102 5.97 -3.85 9.62
N LYS A 103 5.44 -5.07 9.58
CA LYS A 103 5.96 -6.12 8.69
C LYS A 103 5.44 -5.88 7.28
N ILE A 104 6.30 -6.07 6.29
CA ILE A 104 5.99 -5.78 4.90
C ILE A 104 6.24 -7.03 4.08
N LYS A 105 5.25 -7.45 3.29
CA LYS A 105 5.43 -8.43 2.21
C LYS A 105 5.31 -7.69 0.89
N TYR A 106 6.38 -7.66 0.11
CA TYR A 106 6.45 -6.93 -1.15
C TYR A 106 5.97 -7.79 -2.33
N SER A 107 5.74 -7.17 -3.49
CA SER A 107 5.18 -7.85 -4.65
C SER A 107 6.06 -8.97 -5.21
N ASP A 108 7.36 -8.89 -4.98
CA ASP A 108 8.34 -9.93 -5.37
C ASP A 108 8.49 -11.03 -4.31
N SER A 109 7.55 -11.11 -3.35
CA SER A 109 7.54 -12.06 -2.24
C SER A 109 8.65 -11.86 -1.19
N SER A 110 9.51 -10.87 -1.34
CA SER A 110 10.46 -10.51 -0.28
C SER A 110 9.74 -9.90 0.93
N GLU A 111 10.41 -9.95 2.08
CA GLU A 111 9.91 -9.40 3.32
C GLU A 111 10.76 -8.22 3.79
N GLY A 112 10.15 -7.30 4.54
CA GLY A 112 10.84 -6.20 5.18
C GLY A 112 10.13 -5.68 6.41
N LYS A 113 10.75 -4.69 7.05
CA LYS A 113 10.20 -3.99 8.21
C LYS A 113 10.49 -2.51 8.09
N GLN A 114 9.51 -1.66 8.37
CA GLN A 114 9.65 -0.21 8.46
C GLN A 114 9.01 0.31 9.73
#